data_AF-T0ZGR6-F1
#
_entry.id   AF-T0ZGR6-F1
#
_cell.length_a   1.000
_cell.length_b   1.000
_cell.length_c   1.000
_cell.angle_alpha   90.00
_cell.angle_beta   90.00
_cell.angle_gamma   90.00
#
_symmetry.space_group_name_H-M   'P 1'
#
loop_
_entity.id
_entity.type
_entity.pdbx_description
1 polymer ?
#
loop_
_entity_poly.entity_id
_entity_poly.type
_entity_poly.pdbx_seq_one_letter_code
_entity_poly.pdbx_strand_id
1 'polypeptide(L)'
;NTQPENLAFVERIRRLLDAYPGTAALGEISSEESFVTMAEYVGEGRLHMAYSFELLTEQFSAAHIRDTVEALERQMPRGWPCWTTSNHDVARVLSRWGGSHGSPRLATLLSAMVCSLRGSVCVYQGEELGLPEADLPFDALRDPFGIAFWPNFKGRDGSRTPMPWRDSPDGGFSTAAPWLPIPPEHLPRAVSLQDPDPASPLNGLRRFLRWRRDQPALRWGE
;
A
#
# COMPACT_ATOMS: atom_id res chain seq x y z
N ASN A 1 -13.65 14.32 -6.62
CA ASN A 1 -13.38 14.61 -5.19
C ASN A 1 -12.84 16.02 -4.94
N THR A 2 -12.89 16.94 -5.90
CA THR A 2 -12.29 18.29 -5.79
C THR A 2 -13.32 19.43 -5.74
N GLN A 3 -14.61 19.12 -5.51
CA GLN A 3 -15.63 20.16 -5.39
C GLN A 3 -15.36 21.03 -4.13
N PRO A 4 -15.39 22.37 -4.22
CA PRO A 4 -14.99 23.26 -3.13
C PRO A 4 -15.74 23.04 -1.82
N GLU A 5 -17.00 22.63 -1.89
CA GLU A 5 -17.88 22.37 -0.74
C GLU A 5 -17.35 21.25 0.16
N ASN A 6 -16.54 20.36 -0.39
CA ASN A 6 -15.98 19.23 0.35
C ASN A 6 -14.97 19.68 1.41
N LEU A 7 -14.32 20.84 1.26
CA LEU A 7 -13.40 21.38 2.27
C LEU A 7 -14.13 21.66 3.59
N ALA A 8 -15.29 22.31 3.53
CA ALA A 8 -16.12 22.57 4.71
C ALA A 8 -16.62 21.26 5.36
N PHE A 9 -16.86 20.21 4.57
CA PHE A 9 -17.23 18.89 5.07
C PHE A 9 -16.06 18.19 5.77
N VAL A 10 -14.85 18.25 5.19
CA VAL A 10 -13.63 17.74 5.81
C VAL A 10 -13.35 18.44 7.14
N GLU A 11 -13.58 19.74 7.24
CA GLU A 11 -13.45 20.49 8.49
C GLU A 11 -14.47 20.03 9.56
N ARG A 12 -15.68 19.61 9.15
CA ARG A 12 -16.65 18.99 10.07
C ARG A 12 -16.19 17.63 10.57
N ILE A 13 -15.61 16.81 9.69
CA ILE A 13 -15.01 15.52 10.08
C ILE A 13 -13.88 15.79 11.10
N ARG A 14 -13.02 16.77 10.84
CA ARG A 14 -11.93 17.10 11.75
C ARG A 14 -12.44 17.52 13.13
N ARG A 15 -13.42 18.43 13.20
CA ARG A 15 -14.04 18.83 14.48
C ARG A 15 -14.66 17.66 15.25
N LEU A 16 -15.24 16.69 14.54
CA LEU A 16 -15.73 15.47 15.18
C LEU A 16 -14.58 14.67 15.80
N LEU A 17 -13.49 14.47 15.07
CA LEU A 17 -12.31 13.72 15.55
C LEU A 17 -11.59 14.43 16.70
N ASP A 18 -11.57 15.76 16.71
CA ASP A 18 -10.99 16.54 17.83
C ASP A 18 -11.72 16.27 19.17
N ALA A 19 -12.99 15.83 19.13
CA ALA A 19 -13.72 15.40 20.34
C ALA A 19 -13.28 14.03 20.88
N TYR A 20 -12.47 13.27 20.13
CA TYR A 20 -11.95 11.95 20.48
C TYR A 20 -10.40 11.94 20.40
N PRO A 21 -9.70 12.37 21.46
CA PRO A 21 -8.24 12.45 21.47
C PRO A 21 -7.56 11.13 21.08
N GLY A 22 -6.55 11.19 20.22
CA GLY A 22 -5.81 10.02 19.74
C GLY A 22 -6.42 9.36 18.49
N THR A 23 -7.51 9.90 17.95
CA THR A 23 -8.03 9.49 16.63
C THR A 23 -7.35 10.26 15.50
N ALA A 24 -7.36 9.70 14.29
CA ALA A 24 -6.79 10.31 13.10
C ALA A 24 -7.64 9.98 11.86
N ALA A 25 -7.50 10.82 10.83
CA ALA A 25 -8.10 10.61 9.52
C ALA A 25 -7.00 10.51 8.46
N LEU A 26 -7.08 9.46 7.65
CA LEU A 26 -6.26 9.25 6.46
C LEU A 26 -7.18 9.35 5.23
N GLY A 27 -6.93 10.32 4.36
CA GLY A 27 -7.64 10.47 3.10
C GLY A 27 -7.01 9.65 1.97
N GLU A 28 -7.84 9.03 1.15
CA GLU A 28 -7.44 8.58 -0.19
C GLU A 28 -7.71 9.69 -1.19
N ILE A 29 -6.66 10.17 -1.87
CA ILE A 29 -6.75 11.25 -2.85
C ILE A 29 -6.29 10.77 -4.21
N SER A 30 -7.25 10.70 -5.14
CA SER A 30 -6.99 10.53 -6.56
C SER A 30 -7.71 11.64 -7.31
N SER A 31 -6.96 12.59 -7.86
CA SER A 31 -7.46 13.70 -8.69
C SER A 31 -6.45 14.02 -9.79
N GLU A 32 -6.83 14.88 -10.74
CA GLU A 32 -5.93 15.33 -11.82
C GLU A 32 -4.65 15.97 -11.27
N GLU A 33 -4.76 16.73 -10.18
CA GLU A 33 -3.64 17.33 -9.45
C GLU A 33 -3.63 16.81 -7.99
N SER A 34 -3.27 15.53 -7.83
CA SER A 34 -3.38 14.83 -6.55
C SER A 34 -2.60 15.51 -5.42
N PHE A 35 -1.40 16.02 -5.68
CA PHE A 35 -0.62 16.74 -4.66
C PHE A 35 -1.20 18.10 -4.28
N VAL A 36 -1.79 18.84 -5.22
CA VAL A 36 -2.50 20.09 -4.93
C VAL A 36 -3.70 19.79 -4.04
N THR A 37 -4.47 18.75 -4.40
CA THR A 37 -5.62 18.31 -3.60
C THR A 37 -5.19 17.84 -2.21
N MET A 38 -4.08 17.10 -2.08
CA MET A 38 -3.55 16.71 -0.78
C MET A 38 -3.16 17.92 0.07
N ALA A 39 -2.48 18.91 -0.52
CA ALA A 39 -2.08 20.14 0.17
C ALA A 39 -3.29 20.97 0.65
N GLU A 40 -4.41 20.92 -0.08
CA GLU A 40 -5.67 21.54 0.36
C GLU A 40 -6.36 20.75 1.48
N TYR A 41 -6.29 19.42 1.45
CA TYR A 41 -7.06 18.55 2.34
C TYR A 41 -6.35 18.22 3.66
N VAL A 42 -5.03 18.33 3.70
CA VAL A 42 -4.19 17.98 4.86
C VAL A 42 -3.67 19.25 5.52
N GLY A 43 -3.88 19.37 6.83
CA GLY A 43 -3.35 20.49 7.60
C GLY A 43 -4.27 20.94 8.73
N GLU A 44 -4.09 22.20 9.15
CA GLU A 44 -4.82 22.78 10.27
C GLU A 44 -6.33 22.77 10.01
N GLY A 45 -7.09 22.18 10.94
CA GLY A 45 -8.55 22.08 10.83
C GLY A 45 -9.08 21.10 9.78
N ARG A 46 -8.22 20.35 9.07
CA ARG A 46 -8.62 19.38 8.04
C ARG A 46 -8.07 17.97 8.33
N LEU A 47 -7.88 17.13 7.30
CA LEU A 47 -7.37 15.76 7.48
C LEU A 47 -6.00 15.77 8.13
N HIS A 48 -5.70 14.69 8.86
CA HIS A 48 -4.41 14.53 9.54
C HIS A 48 -3.33 14.14 8.54
N MET A 49 -3.69 13.33 7.54
CA MET A 49 -2.81 12.83 6.49
C MET A 49 -3.62 12.34 5.29
N ALA A 50 -2.94 12.18 4.16
CA ALA A 50 -3.51 11.59 2.96
C ALA A 50 -2.44 10.81 2.18
N TYR A 51 -2.89 9.85 1.38
CA TYR A 51 -2.06 9.20 0.35
C TYR A 51 -2.66 9.46 -1.03
N SER A 52 -1.83 9.35 -2.07
CA SER A 52 -2.24 9.38 -3.47
C SER A 52 -1.72 8.17 -4.24
N PHE A 53 -2.09 8.08 -5.52
CA PHE A 53 -1.71 7.00 -6.42
C PHE A 53 -0.32 7.17 -7.06
N GLU A 54 0.43 8.21 -6.70
CA GLU A 54 1.70 8.57 -7.35
C GLU A 54 2.81 7.51 -7.17
N LEU A 55 2.79 6.72 -6.08
CA LEU A 55 3.66 5.55 -5.90
C LEU A 55 2.92 4.21 -6.14
N LEU A 56 1.68 4.26 -6.63
CA LEU A 56 0.86 3.10 -7.00
C LEU A 56 0.83 2.85 -8.51
N THR A 57 1.63 3.59 -9.28
CA THR A 57 1.75 3.46 -10.73
C THR A 57 2.76 2.38 -11.15
N GLU A 58 2.88 2.14 -12.47
CA GLU A 58 3.90 1.26 -13.05
C GLU A 58 5.29 1.90 -13.13
N GLN A 59 5.42 3.23 -12.97
CA GLN A 59 6.71 3.88 -13.07
C GLN A 59 7.59 3.52 -11.85
N PHE A 60 8.75 2.91 -12.13
CA PHE A 60 9.71 2.55 -11.11
C PHE A 60 11.12 2.94 -11.52
N SER A 61 11.64 3.98 -10.89
CA SER A 61 13.05 4.34 -10.95
C SER A 61 13.42 5.19 -9.73
N ALA A 62 14.70 5.26 -9.41
CA ALA A 62 15.18 6.16 -8.36
C ALA A 62 14.89 7.64 -8.68
N ALA A 63 14.86 8.01 -9.98
CA ALA A 63 14.48 9.35 -10.40
C ALA A 63 12.99 9.61 -10.15
N HIS A 64 12.11 8.70 -10.58
CA HIS A 64 10.68 8.83 -10.37
C HIS A 64 10.31 8.97 -8.89
N ILE A 65 10.83 8.09 -8.02
CA ILE A 65 10.56 8.17 -6.58
C ILE A 65 11.04 9.51 -6.00
N ARG A 66 12.24 9.97 -6.39
CA ARG A 66 12.78 11.26 -5.94
C ARG A 66 11.89 12.40 -6.38
N ASP A 67 11.57 12.48 -7.66
CA ASP A 67 10.79 13.58 -8.25
C ASP A 67 9.39 13.63 -7.62
N THR A 68 8.77 12.47 -7.40
CA THR A 68 7.47 12.35 -6.72
C THR A 68 7.53 12.84 -5.28
N VAL A 69 8.53 12.43 -4.50
CA VAL A 69 8.68 12.87 -3.09
C VAL A 69 9.01 14.37 -3.02
N GLU A 70 9.95 14.86 -3.83
CA GLU A 70 10.30 16.29 -3.88
C GLU A 70 9.14 17.16 -4.34
N ALA A 71 8.30 16.67 -5.26
CA ALA A 71 7.08 17.37 -5.66
C ALA A 71 6.08 17.48 -4.51
N LEU A 72 5.83 16.39 -3.76
CA LEU A 72 4.93 16.44 -2.61
C LEU A 72 5.44 17.37 -1.51
N GLU A 73 6.72 17.27 -1.14
CA GLU A 73 7.32 18.11 -0.10
C GLU A 73 7.26 19.61 -0.45
N ARG A 74 7.43 19.97 -1.73
CA ARG A 74 7.25 21.35 -2.21
C ARG A 74 5.81 21.83 -2.12
N GLN A 75 4.84 20.98 -2.42
CA GLN A 75 3.42 21.35 -2.45
C GLN A 75 2.77 21.33 -1.06
N MET A 76 3.23 20.46 -0.17
CA MET A 76 2.65 20.25 1.16
C MET A 76 3.70 20.41 2.28
N PRO A 77 4.38 21.57 2.41
CA PRO A 77 5.50 21.76 3.34
C PRO A 77 5.10 21.67 4.82
N ARG A 78 3.81 21.84 5.14
CA ARG A 78 3.27 21.82 6.51
C ARG A 78 2.32 20.65 6.79
N GLY A 79 2.06 19.79 5.81
CA GLY A 79 1.20 18.62 5.97
C GLY A 79 1.98 17.36 6.35
N TRP A 80 1.25 16.34 6.77
CA TRP A 80 1.80 15.02 7.06
C TRP A 80 1.42 14.03 5.94
N PRO A 81 2.37 13.60 5.10
CA PRO A 81 2.08 12.66 4.03
C PRO A 81 1.87 11.24 4.56
N CYS A 82 1.15 10.44 3.79
CA CYS A 82 1.10 9.00 3.95
C CYS A 82 1.49 8.32 2.63
N TRP A 83 2.46 7.42 2.68
CA TRP A 83 2.96 6.71 1.51
C TRP A 83 2.45 5.28 1.47
N THR A 84 2.25 4.77 0.26
CA THR A 84 1.92 3.37 0.03
C THR A 84 2.46 2.92 -1.33
N THR A 85 2.88 1.66 -1.40
CA THR A 85 3.31 1.01 -2.63
C THR A 85 2.37 -0.09 -3.07
N SER A 86 1.48 -0.58 -2.22
CA SER A 86 0.39 -1.46 -2.65
C SER A 86 -0.88 -1.15 -1.87
N ASN A 87 -2.01 -1.47 -2.47
CA ASN A 87 -3.29 -1.51 -1.79
C ASN A 87 -4.16 -2.55 -2.50
N HIS A 88 -5.45 -2.53 -2.19
CA HIS A 88 -6.44 -3.41 -2.78
C HIS A 88 -6.93 -2.96 -4.18
N ASP A 89 -6.42 -1.87 -4.74
CA ASP A 89 -6.84 -1.31 -6.04
C ASP A 89 -5.78 -1.40 -7.13
N VAL A 90 -4.53 -1.69 -6.79
CA VAL A 90 -3.45 -1.86 -7.76
C VAL A 90 -2.79 -3.22 -7.63
N ALA A 91 -2.11 -3.63 -8.70
CA ALA A 91 -1.30 -4.83 -8.68
C ALA A 91 -0.21 -4.73 -7.59
N ARG A 92 0.08 -5.82 -6.88
CA ARG A 92 1.08 -5.88 -5.81
C ARG A 92 2.44 -5.36 -6.28
N VAL A 93 3.08 -4.53 -5.47
CA VAL A 93 4.32 -3.82 -5.85
C VAL A 93 5.43 -4.75 -6.33
N LEU A 94 5.53 -5.96 -5.78
CA LEU A 94 6.58 -6.90 -6.18
C LEU A 94 6.47 -7.29 -7.67
N SER A 95 5.26 -7.49 -8.18
CA SER A 95 5.05 -7.72 -9.60
C SER A 95 5.06 -6.42 -10.39
N ARG A 96 4.39 -5.37 -9.88
CA ARG A 96 4.24 -4.08 -10.59
C ARG A 96 5.56 -3.38 -10.86
N TRP A 97 6.50 -3.40 -9.91
CA TRP A 97 7.82 -2.77 -10.03
C TRP A 97 8.95 -3.78 -10.24
N GLY A 98 8.82 -4.98 -9.68
CA GLY A 98 9.84 -6.01 -9.81
C GLY A 98 9.78 -6.78 -11.13
N GLY A 99 8.60 -6.94 -11.73
CA GLY A 99 8.40 -7.71 -12.96
C GLY A 99 9.09 -9.09 -12.88
N SER A 100 9.88 -9.42 -13.91
CA SER A 100 10.69 -10.65 -13.95
C SER A 100 11.84 -10.69 -12.94
N HIS A 101 12.17 -9.58 -12.29
CA HIS A 101 13.20 -9.45 -11.26
C HIS A 101 12.63 -9.47 -9.83
N GLY A 102 11.33 -9.75 -9.67
CA GLY A 102 10.69 -9.92 -8.37
C GLY A 102 11.43 -10.96 -7.51
N SER A 103 11.94 -10.54 -6.35
CA SER A 103 12.70 -11.41 -5.44
C SER A 103 12.43 -11.08 -3.97
N PRO A 104 12.66 -12.02 -3.02
CA PRO A 104 12.56 -11.74 -1.59
C PRO A 104 13.43 -10.55 -1.13
N ARG A 105 14.62 -10.40 -1.74
CA ARG A 105 15.51 -9.26 -1.48
C ARG A 105 14.89 -7.95 -1.94
N LEU A 106 14.29 -7.93 -3.14
CA LEU A 106 13.62 -6.74 -3.66
C LEU A 106 12.40 -6.37 -2.79
N ALA A 107 11.58 -7.35 -2.37
CA ALA A 107 10.47 -7.10 -1.47
C ALA A 107 10.92 -6.40 -0.18
N THR A 108 11.98 -6.93 0.46
CA THR A 108 12.56 -6.33 1.67
C THR A 108 13.08 -4.92 1.43
N LEU A 109 13.76 -4.70 0.29
CA LEU A 109 14.27 -3.37 -0.10
C LEU A 109 13.14 -2.36 -0.29
N LEU A 110 12.06 -2.74 -0.98
CA LEU A 110 10.92 -1.87 -1.25
C LEU A 110 10.20 -1.48 0.03
N SER A 111 9.95 -2.44 0.94
CA SER A 111 9.35 -2.13 2.24
C SER A 111 10.25 -1.23 3.09
N ALA A 112 11.56 -1.47 3.11
CA ALA A 112 12.51 -0.60 3.81
C ALA A 112 12.53 0.82 3.21
N MET A 113 12.50 0.94 1.87
CA MET A 113 12.47 2.21 1.15
C MET A 113 11.24 3.03 1.51
N VAL A 114 10.02 2.47 1.34
CA VAL A 114 8.79 3.22 1.61
C VAL A 114 8.69 3.59 3.09
N CYS A 115 9.16 2.70 3.99
CA CYS A 115 9.24 3.01 5.42
C CYS A 115 10.35 3.99 5.81
N SER A 116 11.24 4.36 4.90
CA SER A 116 12.27 5.38 5.14
C SER A 116 11.87 6.76 4.63
N LEU A 117 10.76 6.88 3.88
CA LEU A 117 10.23 8.17 3.44
C LEU A 117 9.65 8.94 4.63
N ARG A 118 9.73 10.28 4.58
CA ARG A 118 9.04 11.17 5.53
C ARG A 118 7.53 10.96 5.41
N GLY A 119 6.88 10.66 6.54
CA GLY A 119 5.43 10.45 6.61
C GLY A 119 4.99 9.17 7.30
N SER A 120 3.67 8.99 7.36
CA SER A 120 3.03 7.72 7.68
C SER A 120 3.17 6.75 6.51
N VAL A 121 2.98 5.46 6.76
CA VAL A 121 3.10 4.42 5.74
C VAL A 121 1.95 3.43 5.88
N CYS A 122 1.29 3.13 4.78
CA CYS A 122 0.41 1.98 4.68
C CYS A 122 1.20 0.79 4.12
N VAL A 123 1.08 -0.36 4.79
CA VAL A 123 1.61 -1.64 4.32
C VAL A 123 0.41 -2.56 4.10
N TYR A 124 0.23 -3.02 2.88
CA TYR A 124 -0.86 -3.88 2.47
C TYR A 124 -0.56 -5.35 2.78
N GLN A 125 -1.60 -6.11 3.13
CA GLN A 125 -1.48 -7.52 3.52
C GLN A 125 -0.76 -8.36 2.45
N GLY A 126 0.32 -9.03 2.84
CA GLY A 126 1.17 -9.82 1.95
C GLY A 126 2.35 -9.05 1.33
N GLU A 127 2.41 -7.72 1.45
CA GLU A 127 3.64 -6.98 1.10
C GLU A 127 4.81 -7.42 1.98
N GLU A 128 4.54 -7.67 3.27
CA GLU A 128 5.53 -8.18 4.24
C GLU A 128 6.06 -9.56 3.89
N LEU A 129 5.28 -10.35 3.13
CA LEU A 129 5.68 -11.68 2.64
C LEU A 129 6.36 -11.60 1.26
N GLY A 130 6.35 -10.43 0.62
CA GLY A 130 6.72 -10.29 -0.78
C GLY A 130 5.86 -11.15 -1.68
N LEU A 131 4.53 -11.07 -1.53
CA LEU A 131 3.60 -11.76 -2.45
C LEU A 131 3.60 -11.08 -3.83
N PRO A 132 3.74 -11.84 -4.92
CA PRO A 132 3.51 -11.33 -6.27
C PRO A 132 2.01 -11.13 -6.54
N GLU A 133 1.68 -10.34 -7.55
CA GLU A 133 0.33 -10.28 -8.12
C GLU A 133 -0.11 -11.65 -8.61
N ALA A 134 -1.34 -12.05 -8.26
CA ALA A 134 -1.90 -13.32 -8.71
C ALA A 134 -2.46 -13.21 -10.14
N ASP A 135 -2.22 -14.22 -10.97
CA ASP A 135 -2.89 -14.34 -12.27
C ASP A 135 -4.13 -15.22 -12.13
N LEU A 136 -5.30 -14.61 -12.33
CA LEU A 136 -6.59 -15.28 -12.17
C LEU A 136 -7.24 -15.56 -13.53
N PRO A 137 -7.81 -16.76 -13.72
CA PRO A 137 -8.62 -17.03 -14.91
C PRO A 137 -9.91 -16.21 -14.86
N PHE A 138 -10.50 -15.95 -16.04
CA PHE A 138 -11.69 -15.11 -16.17
C PHE A 138 -12.88 -15.58 -15.32
N ASP A 139 -13.09 -16.90 -15.23
CA ASP A 139 -14.18 -17.52 -14.45
C ASP A 139 -14.01 -17.39 -12.94
N ALA A 140 -12.81 -17.06 -12.47
CA ALA A 140 -12.54 -16.75 -11.07
C ALA A 140 -12.74 -15.27 -10.72
N LEU A 141 -12.87 -14.37 -11.70
CA LEU A 141 -13.01 -12.93 -11.42
C LEU A 141 -14.30 -12.62 -10.66
N ARG A 142 -14.17 -11.67 -9.73
CA ARG A 142 -15.23 -11.14 -8.87
C ARG A 142 -15.38 -9.62 -9.01
N ASP A 143 -14.30 -8.93 -9.36
CA ASP A 143 -14.29 -7.49 -9.54
C ASP A 143 -15.05 -7.08 -10.81
N PRO A 144 -16.18 -6.36 -10.70
CA PRO A 144 -16.93 -5.90 -11.87
C PRO A 144 -16.09 -5.02 -12.80
N PHE A 145 -15.07 -4.33 -12.28
CA PHE A 145 -14.19 -3.52 -13.11
C PHE A 145 -13.32 -4.40 -14.03
N GLY A 146 -12.79 -5.52 -13.52
CA GLY A 146 -12.07 -6.49 -14.34
C GLY A 146 -12.96 -7.21 -15.34
N ILE A 147 -14.16 -7.61 -14.91
CA ILE A 147 -15.14 -8.28 -15.78
C ILE A 147 -15.53 -7.38 -16.97
N ALA A 148 -15.72 -6.08 -16.74
CA ALA A 148 -16.16 -5.13 -17.77
C ALA A 148 -15.09 -4.83 -18.84
N PHE A 149 -13.80 -4.88 -18.48
CA PHE A 149 -12.70 -4.48 -19.36
C PHE A 149 -11.75 -5.62 -19.76
N TRP A 150 -12.16 -6.87 -19.51
CA TRP A 150 -11.41 -8.04 -19.91
C TRP A 150 -11.25 -8.14 -21.45
N PRO A 151 -10.09 -8.57 -21.98
CA PRO A 151 -8.87 -8.97 -21.26
C PRO A 151 -7.86 -7.83 -21.01
N ASN A 152 -8.13 -6.62 -21.54
CA ASN A 152 -7.16 -5.52 -21.54
C ASN A 152 -6.85 -4.98 -20.15
N PHE A 153 -7.85 -5.02 -19.25
CA PHE A 153 -7.68 -4.73 -17.84
C PHE A 153 -8.37 -5.83 -17.03
N LYS A 154 -7.59 -6.56 -16.23
CA LYS A 154 -8.06 -7.74 -15.48
C LYS A 154 -8.72 -7.41 -14.14
N GLY A 155 -8.84 -6.13 -13.79
CA GLY A 155 -9.40 -5.71 -12.51
C GLY A 155 -8.40 -5.80 -11.37
N ARG A 156 -8.93 -5.88 -10.15
CA ARG A 156 -8.18 -5.75 -8.89
C ARG A 156 -8.11 -7.05 -8.09
N ASP A 157 -8.71 -8.13 -8.59
CA ASP A 157 -8.77 -9.40 -7.85
C ASP A 157 -7.38 -10.03 -7.62
N GLY A 158 -6.41 -9.77 -8.50
CA GLY A 158 -5.05 -10.32 -8.38
C GLY A 158 -4.33 -9.91 -7.09
N SER A 159 -4.64 -8.73 -6.55
CA SER A 159 -4.10 -8.24 -5.26
C SER A 159 -4.99 -8.60 -4.06
N ARG A 160 -6.17 -9.18 -4.29
CA ARG A 160 -7.19 -9.47 -3.26
C ARG A 160 -7.31 -10.95 -2.90
N THR A 161 -6.48 -11.80 -3.50
CA THR A 161 -6.46 -13.23 -3.20
C THR A 161 -6.18 -13.50 -1.71
N PRO A 162 -6.67 -14.64 -1.18
CA PRO A 162 -6.54 -14.95 0.24
C PRO A 162 -5.09 -15.03 0.74
N MET A 163 -4.87 -14.71 2.02
CA MET A 163 -3.54 -14.78 2.63
C MET A 163 -3.05 -16.24 2.76
N PRO A 164 -1.79 -16.54 2.38
CA PRO A 164 -1.20 -17.85 2.58
C PRO A 164 -0.63 -17.99 4.01
N TRP A 165 -1.42 -18.51 4.95
CA TRP A 165 -0.96 -18.79 6.31
C TRP A 165 -0.08 -20.04 6.39
N ARG A 166 -0.38 -21.06 5.59
CA ARG A 166 0.32 -22.35 5.53
C ARG A 166 0.64 -22.75 4.09
N ASP A 167 1.65 -23.59 3.92
CA ASP A 167 1.96 -24.25 2.65
C ASP A 167 1.08 -25.51 2.48
N SER A 168 -0.22 -25.27 2.33
CA SER A 168 -1.23 -26.29 2.06
C SER A 168 -2.13 -25.81 0.91
N PRO A 169 -2.87 -26.69 0.21
CA PRO A 169 -3.68 -26.28 -0.94
C PRO A 169 -4.71 -25.17 -0.66
N ASP A 170 -5.22 -25.10 0.57
CA ASP A 170 -6.14 -24.07 1.08
C ASP A 170 -5.43 -22.86 1.70
N GLY A 171 -4.08 -22.83 1.62
CA GLY A 171 -3.20 -21.84 2.25
C GLY A 171 -3.38 -21.71 3.76
N GLY A 172 -4.08 -22.64 4.41
CA GLY A 172 -4.55 -22.48 5.79
C GLY A 172 -5.48 -21.27 6.01
N PHE A 173 -6.11 -20.74 4.95
CA PHE A 173 -6.98 -19.56 5.01
C PHE A 173 -8.39 -19.89 5.51
N SER A 174 -8.96 -20.98 5.02
CA SER A 174 -10.34 -21.37 5.30
C SER A 174 -10.51 -22.87 5.13
N THR A 175 -11.38 -23.47 5.94
CA THR A 175 -11.80 -24.87 5.77
C THR A 175 -12.86 -25.04 4.67
N ALA A 176 -13.41 -23.94 4.16
CA ALA A 176 -14.33 -23.89 3.03
C ALA A 176 -13.67 -23.22 1.81
N ALA A 177 -14.23 -23.44 0.62
CA ALA A 177 -13.73 -22.81 -0.60
C ALA A 177 -13.69 -21.28 -0.44
N PRO A 178 -12.53 -20.62 -0.66
CA PRO A 178 -12.42 -19.18 -0.56
C PRO A 178 -13.14 -18.48 -1.74
N TRP A 179 -13.47 -17.21 -1.54
CA TRP A 179 -14.19 -16.39 -2.52
C TRP A 179 -13.38 -16.10 -3.79
N LEU A 180 -12.06 -16.11 -3.67
CA LEU A 180 -11.04 -16.14 -4.73
C LEU A 180 -10.08 -17.32 -4.49
N PRO A 181 -9.51 -17.94 -5.53
CA PRO A 181 -8.58 -19.05 -5.36
C PRO A 181 -7.30 -18.61 -4.67
N ILE A 182 -6.62 -19.56 -4.00
CA ILE A 182 -5.28 -19.32 -3.46
C ILE A 182 -4.26 -19.53 -4.58
N PRO A 183 -3.44 -18.52 -4.92
CA PRO A 183 -2.47 -18.64 -6.00
C PRO A 183 -1.36 -19.64 -5.63
N PRO A 184 -1.03 -20.62 -6.49
CA PRO A 184 0.06 -21.57 -6.23
C PRO A 184 1.40 -20.90 -5.92
N GLU A 185 1.68 -19.75 -6.54
CA GLU A 185 2.88 -18.95 -6.34
C GLU A 185 2.95 -18.25 -4.96
N HIS A 186 1.84 -18.18 -4.22
CA HIS A 186 1.79 -17.64 -2.86
C HIS A 186 2.13 -18.69 -1.80
N LEU A 187 1.86 -19.97 -2.05
CA LEU A 187 2.07 -21.06 -1.07
C LEU A 187 3.54 -21.19 -0.61
N PRO A 188 4.56 -21.15 -1.49
CA PRO A 188 5.97 -21.17 -1.07
C PRO A 188 6.40 -19.94 -0.28
N ARG A 189 5.55 -18.90 -0.20
CA ARG A 189 5.77 -17.66 0.54
C ARG A 189 4.90 -17.57 1.79
N ALA A 190 4.22 -18.66 2.16
CA ALA A 190 3.30 -18.69 3.29
C ALA A 190 3.95 -18.24 4.60
N VAL A 191 3.13 -17.71 5.51
CA VAL A 191 3.57 -17.26 6.84
C VAL A 191 4.29 -18.37 7.59
N SER A 192 3.78 -19.61 7.55
CA SER A 192 4.39 -20.76 8.24
C SER A 192 5.82 -21.08 7.75
N LEU A 193 6.16 -20.72 6.52
CA LEU A 193 7.49 -20.93 5.95
C LEU A 193 8.42 -19.75 6.27
N GLN A 194 7.90 -18.52 6.24
CA GLN A 194 8.69 -17.31 6.45
C GLN A 194 8.94 -16.97 7.92
N ASP A 195 7.99 -17.30 8.81
CA ASP A 195 8.09 -16.99 10.25
C ASP A 195 9.34 -17.61 10.92
N PRO A 196 9.69 -18.89 10.70
CA PRO A 196 10.92 -19.47 11.26
C PRO A 196 12.19 -19.09 10.50
N ASP A 197 12.11 -18.60 9.26
CA ASP A 197 13.28 -18.24 8.46
C ASP A 197 13.74 -16.80 8.75
N PRO A 198 14.90 -16.58 9.39
CA PRO A 198 15.39 -15.23 9.67
C PRO A 198 15.76 -14.44 8.39
N ALA A 199 16.02 -15.10 7.26
CA ALA A 199 16.32 -14.43 5.99
C ALA A 199 15.06 -14.03 5.21
N SER A 200 13.86 -14.41 5.66
CA SER A 200 12.61 -14.14 4.97
C SER A 200 12.26 -12.65 4.89
N PRO A 201 11.51 -12.23 3.85
CA PRO A 201 10.91 -10.88 3.78
C PRO A 201 10.15 -10.50 5.05
N LEU A 202 9.36 -11.42 5.61
CA LEU A 202 8.57 -11.19 6.83
C LEU A 202 9.47 -10.76 8.00
N ASN A 203 10.54 -11.51 8.24
CA ASN A 203 11.48 -11.21 9.31
C ASN A 203 12.38 -10.03 8.96
N GLY A 204 12.65 -9.78 7.67
CA GLY A 204 13.27 -8.56 7.18
C GLY A 204 12.49 -7.30 7.57
N LEU A 205 11.19 -7.25 7.26
CA LEU A 205 10.34 -6.12 7.61
C LEU A 205 10.18 -5.97 9.13
N ARG A 206 9.99 -7.07 9.87
CA ARG A 206 9.93 -7.03 11.35
C ARG A 206 11.19 -6.43 11.97
N ARG A 207 12.37 -6.85 11.51
CA ARG A 207 13.65 -6.27 11.98
C ARG A 207 13.75 -4.79 11.62
N PHE A 208 13.41 -4.43 10.38
CA PHE A 208 13.48 -3.05 9.92
C PHE A 208 12.55 -2.14 10.73
N LEU A 209 11.28 -2.52 10.95
CA LEU A 209 10.33 -1.70 11.71
C LEU A 209 10.71 -1.58 13.19
N ARG A 210 11.26 -2.63 13.80
CA ARG A 210 11.81 -2.56 15.17
C ARG A 210 12.97 -1.57 15.23
N TRP A 211 13.89 -1.64 14.29
CA TRP A 211 15.00 -0.68 14.21
C TRP A 211 14.52 0.75 13.96
N ARG A 212 13.62 0.96 12.98
CA ARG A 212 13.02 2.26 12.63
C ARG A 212 12.35 2.92 13.82
N ARG A 213 11.68 2.15 14.69
CA ARG A 213 11.04 2.67 15.90
C ARG A 213 12.01 3.47 16.77
N ASP A 214 13.27 3.08 16.78
CA ASP A 214 14.34 3.67 17.58
C ASP A 214 15.17 4.69 16.78
N GLN A 215 14.76 5.04 15.55
CA GLN A 215 15.38 6.05 14.71
C GLN A 215 14.50 7.31 14.60
N PRO A 216 14.67 8.33 15.46
CA PRO A 216 13.87 9.56 15.39
C PRO A 216 13.90 10.24 14.01
N ALA A 217 15.05 10.25 13.35
CA ALA A 217 15.20 10.83 12.01
C ALA A 217 14.30 10.16 10.95
N LEU A 218 14.07 8.84 11.03
CA LEU A 218 13.19 8.14 10.08
C LEU A 218 11.71 8.25 10.45
N ARG A 219 11.39 8.65 11.67
CA ARG A 219 10.01 8.77 12.16
C ARG A 219 9.48 10.19 12.02
N TRP A 220 10.33 11.18 12.25
CA TRP A 220 9.96 12.57 12.44
C TRP A 220 10.92 13.55 11.75
N GLY A 221 11.93 13.07 11.03
CA GLY A 221 12.88 13.92 10.33
C GLY A 221 12.24 14.72 9.20
N GLU A 222 12.94 15.79 8.81
CA GLU A 222 12.66 16.60 7.63
C GLU A 222 13.16 15.91 6.35
#